data_AF-A0A938VM18-F1
#
_entry.id   AF-A0A938VM18-F1
#
_cell.length_a   1.000
_cell.length_b   1.000
_cell.length_c   1.000
_cell.angle_alpha   90.00
_cell.angle_beta   90.00
_cell.angle_gamma   90.00
#
_symmetry.space_group_name_H-M   'P 1'
#
loop_
_entity.id
_entity.type
_entity.pdbx_description
1 polymer ?
#
loop_
_entity_poly.entity_id
_entity_poly.type
_entity_poly.pdbx_seq_one_letter_code
_entity_poly.pdbx_strand_id
1 'polypeptide(L)'
;MTGAFKLSKDYWHSVQVSQKDVENLHTHLFERETPLTVRELVSQFIESRIEAERQAAASKQKSVGRNYLPKETYTLGEDLVFPALGWARGTVKAVRAGSNQTVGEFDVLTVEMEDQSERMFAARLEAHHLNDMPIVVPQNNDLNPELILKEHGEAIQKELEAAFEADEGLVKIAGRWFPRALLVDIYQGQLNLAEAVLDMSGGEPLPTAALLKDIELPAGENPKLAEFSLNYALEADDRFDEVGPAGQVLWCLRRLEPDYVREVPPPLRYVEVEHDRDVLTSAMKNLEAQLED
;
A
#
# COMPACT_ATOMS: atom_id res chain seq x y z
N MET A 1 3.27 24.28 -18.01
CA MET A 1 2.51 24.92 -16.91
C MET A 1 1.28 24.06 -16.70
N THR A 2 1.34 23.22 -15.67
CA THR A 2 0.54 22.03 -15.38
C THR A 2 -0.86 22.38 -14.88
N GLY A 3 -1.88 21.71 -15.40
CA GLY A 3 -3.25 21.80 -14.86
C GLY A 3 -3.32 21.03 -13.54
N ALA A 4 -3.95 21.63 -12.53
CA ALA A 4 -4.10 21.02 -11.21
C ALA A 4 -4.76 19.64 -11.26
N PHE A 5 -3.96 18.61 -10.94
CA PHE A 5 -4.48 17.32 -10.51
C PHE A 5 -4.98 17.43 -9.07
N LYS A 6 -6.25 17.08 -8.84
CA LYS A 6 -6.85 16.96 -7.51
C LYS A 6 -7.45 15.56 -7.37
N LEU A 7 -7.09 14.86 -6.31
CA LEU A 7 -7.79 13.66 -5.88
C LEU A 7 -9.08 14.06 -5.15
N SER A 8 -10.11 13.21 -5.23
CA SER A 8 -11.30 13.37 -4.40
C SER A 8 -10.91 13.27 -2.92
N LYS A 9 -11.58 14.01 -2.04
CA LYS A 9 -11.35 13.94 -0.59
C LYS A 9 -11.58 12.53 -0.02
N ASP A 10 -12.44 11.75 -0.66
CA ASP A 10 -12.78 10.39 -0.22
C ASP A 10 -11.88 9.32 -0.86
N TYR A 11 -10.95 9.69 -1.75
CA TYR A 11 -10.13 8.73 -2.49
C TYR A 11 -9.38 7.75 -1.57
N TRP A 12 -8.74 8.27 -0.53
CA TRP A 12 -7.97 7.46 0.43
C TRP A 12 -8.83 6.70 1.42
N HIS A 13 -10.10 7.11 1.60
CA HIS A 13 -11.04 6.39 2.46
C HIS A 13 -11.57 5.11 1.81
N SER A 14 -11.64 5.08 0.48
CA SER A 14 -12.11 3.92 -0.30
C SER A 14 -11.01 3.28 -1.13
N VAL A 15 -9.74 3.52 -0.79
CA VAL A 15 -8.63 2.98 -1.57
C VAL A 15 -8.57 1.47 -1.38
N GLN A 16 -8.56 0.74 -2.49
CA GLN A 16 -8.35 -0.70 -2.50
C GLN A 16 -6.96 -0.99 -3.03
N VAL A 17 -6.25 -1.89 -2.37
CA VAL A 17 -4.95 -2.36 -2.84
C VAL A 17 -5.19 -3.25 -4.07
N SER A 18 -4.67 -2.83 -5.22
CA SER A 18 -4.76 -3.61 -6.45
C SER A 18 -3.54 -4.53 -6.60
N GLN A 19 -3.68 -5.59 -7.40
CA GLN A 19 -2.56 -6.50 -7.70
C GLN A 19 -1.34 -5.76 -8.25
N LYS A 20 -1.55 -4.74 -9.08
CA LYS A 20 -0.47 -3.89 -9.61
C LYS A 20 0.29 -3.15 -8.51
N ASP A 21 -0.40 -2.74 -7.44
CA ASP A 21 0.26 -2.09 -6.31
C ASP A 21 1.14 -3.07 -5.54
N VAL A 22 0.68 -4.32 -5.37
CA VAL A 22 1.48 -5.40 -4.78
C VAL A 22 2.72 -5.69 -5.64
N GLU A 23 2.56 -5.80 -6.97
CA GLU A 23 3.69 -5.99 -7.91
C GLU A 23 4.71 -4.85 -7.84
N ASN A 24 4.26 -3.60 -7.72
CA ASN A 24 5.14 -2.45 -7.56
C ASN A 24 5.93 -2.53 -6.24
N LEU A 25 5.28 -2.89 -5.14
CA LEU A 25 5.94 -3.03 -3.83
C LEU A 25 6.87 -4.25 -3.80
N HIS A 26 6.50 -5.34 -4.47
CA HIS A 26 7.36 -6.50 -4.68
C HIS A 26 8.63 -6.09 -5.45
N THR A 27 8.48 -5.32 -6.53
CA THR A 27 9.62 -4.78 -7.29
C THR A 27 10.48 -3.87 -6.42
N HIS A 28 9.88 -3.00 -5.61
CA HIS A 28 10.61 -2.14 -4.70
C HIS A 28 11.42 -2.94 -3.66
N LEU A 29 10.83 -3.97 -3.07
CA LEU A 29 11.51 -4.87 -2.14
C LEU A 29 12.66 -5.63 -2.81
N PHE A 30 12.45 -6.05 -4.06
CA PHE A 30 13.45 -6.75 -4.85
C PHE A 30 14.65 -5.85 -5.17
N GLU A 31 14.41 -4.64 -5.66
CA GLU A 31 15.47 -3.66 -5.97
C GLU A 31 16.25 -3.21 -4.73
N ARG A 32 15.56 -3.09 -3.60
CA ARG A 32 16.17 -2.61 -2.35
C ARG A 32 16.89 -3.72 -1.59
N GLU A 33 16.63 -4.99 -1.92
CA GLU A 33 17.19 -6.20 -1.27
C GLU A 33 17.15 -6.12 0.27
N THR A 34 16.13 -5.47 0.83
CA THR A 34 15.99 -5.31 2.28
C THR A 34 14.57 -5.60 2.75
N PRO A 35 14.41 -6.39 3.83
CA PRO A 35 13.10 -6.68 4.41
C PRO A 35 12.55 -5.44 5.11
N LEU A 36 11.32 -5.05 4.74
CA LEU A 36 10.66 -3.85 5.24
C LEU A 36 9.37 -4.20 5.98
N THR A 37 9.00 -3.36 6.94
CA THR A 37 7.70 -3.46 7.61
C THR A 37 6.58 -2.91 6.72
N VAL A 38 5.35 -3.35 6.93
CA VAL A 38 4.18 -2.81 6.20
C VAL A 38 4.10 -1.28 6.38
N ARG A 39 4.39 -0.78 7.58
CA ARG A 39 4.39 0.67 7.87
C ARG A 39 5.37 1.45 7.00
N GLU A 40 6.56 0.90 6.72
CA GLU A 40 7.53 1.52 5.80
C GLU A 40 7.00 1.47 4.36
N LEU A 41 6.40 0.35 3.97
CA LEU A 41 5.86 0.13 2.62
C LEU A 41 4.62 0.99 2.32
N VAL A 42 3.83 1.37 3.33
CA VAL A 42 2.70 2.30 3.17
C VAL A 42 3.17 3.65 2.60
N SER A 43 4.33 4.15 3.03
CA SER A 43 4.86 5.41 2.48
C SER A 43 5.16 5.29 0.98
N GLN A 44 5.80 4.19 0.57
CA GLN A 44 6.09 3.89 -0.83
C GLN A 44 4.82 3.63 -1.65
N PHE A 45 3.82 2.98 -1.06
CA PHE A 45 2.51 2.80 -1.69
C PHE A 45 1.83 4.14 -1.97
N ILE A 46 1.78 5.04 -0.98
CA ILE A 46 1.17 6.36 -1.14
C ILE A 46 1.90 7.17 -2.21
N GLU A 47 3.24 7.19 -2.17
CA GLU A 47 4.08 7.91 -3.15
C GLU A 47 3.86 7.38 -4.58
N SER A 48 3.94 6.07 -4.76
CA SER A 48 3.74 5.44 -6.07
C SER A 48 2.33 5.68 -6.62
N ARG A 49 1.30 5.66 -5.75
CA ARG A 49 -0.08 5.93 -6.16
C ARG A 49 -0.28 7.39 -6.57
N ILE A 50 0.27 8.34 -5.81
CA ILE A 50 0.25 9.77 -6.17
C ILE A 50 0.93 9.99 -7.51
N GLU A 51 2.06 9.35 -7.75
CA GLU A 51 2.81 9.49 -8.99
C GLU A 51 2.06 8.87 -10.17
N ALA A 52 1.47 7.68 -10.02
CA ALA A 52 0.65 7.05 -11.05
C ALA A 52 -0.55 7.93 -11.44
N GLU A 53 -1.21 8.52 -10.44
CA GLU A 53 -2.34 9.41 -10.63
C GLU A 53 -1.94 10.74 -11.29
N ARG A 54 -0.78 11.31 -10.90
CA ARG A 54 -0.19 12.47 -11.59
C ARG A 54 0.14 12.16 -13.05
N GLN A 55 0.70 10.99 -13.34
CA GLN A 55 1.02 10.56 -14.69
C GLN A 55 -0.25 10.34 -15.53
N ALA A 56 -1.30 9.76 -14.95
CA ALA A 56 -2.59 9.61 -15.59
C ALA A 56 -3.24 10.98 -15.89
N ALA A 57 -3.12 11.95 -14.99
CA ALA A 57 -3.58 13.31 -15.24
C ALA A 57 -2.75 14.02 -16.32
N ALA A 58 -1.43 13.87 -16.28
CA ALA A 58 -0.53 14.44 -17.28
C ALA A 58 -0.75 13.83 -18.66
N SER A 59 -1.05 12.53 -18.76
CA SER A 59 -1.34 11.87 -20.05
C SER A 59 -2.69 12.30 -20.61
N LYS A 60 -3.72 12.49 -19.76
CA LYS A 60 -4.98 13.14 -20.15
C LYS A 60 -4.75 14.56 -20.64
N GLN A 61 -3.86 15.32 -19.98
CA GLN A 61 -3.51 16.68 -20.37
C GLN A 61 -2.65 16.75 -21.66
N LYS A 62 -1.88 15.71 -21.96
CA LYS A 62 -1.10 15.57 -23.21
C LYS A 62 -1.93 15.04 -24.38
N SER A 63 -3.25 14.94 -24.25
CA SER A 63 -4.09 14.42 -25.31
C SER A 63 -4.01 15.27 -26.57
N VAL A 64 -3.96 14.59 -27.72
CA VAL A 64 -3.98 15.20 -29.05
C VAL A 64 -5.25 16.03 -29.21
N GLY A 65 -5.10 17.35 -29.27
CA GLY A 65 -6.20 18.30 -29.44
C GLY A 65 -5.81 19.70 -28.98
N ARG A 66 -6.44 20.73 -29.57
CA ARG A 66 -6.16 22.13 -29.24
C ARG A 66 -6.93 22.53 -27.98
N ASN A 67 -6.27 23.19 -27.03
CA ASN A 67 -6.97 23.71 -25.85
C ASN A 67 -8.03 24.73 -26.26
N TYR A 68 -9.26 24.54 -25.79
CA TYR A 68 -10.36 25.46 -26.03
C TYR A 68 -10.22 26.72 -25.17
N LEU A 69 -10.22 27.87 -25.84
CA LEU A 69 -10.23 29.22 -25.29
C LEU A 69 -11.31 30.02 -26.02
N PRO A 70 -12.29 30.61 -25.32
CA PRO A 70 -13.37 31.36 -25.95
C PRO A 70 -12.94 32.49 -26.90
N LYS A 71 -11.77 33.10 -26.72
CA LYS A 71 -11.23 34.12 -27.64
C LYS A 71 -10.80 33.58 -29.01
N GLU A 72 -10.48 32.29 -29.09
CA GLU A 72 -9.94 31.72 -30.31
C GLU A 72 -11.05 31.35 -31.31
N THR A 73 -10.63 31.07 -32.54
CA THR A 73 -11.48 30.62 -33.64
C THR A 73 -11.17 29.16 -33.98
N TYR A 74 -12.21 28.41 -34.29
CA TYR A 74 -12.15 26.96 -34.53
C TYR A 74 -12.85 26.58 -35.82
N THR A 75 -12.42 25.46 -36.42
CA THR A 75 -12.94 24.96 -37.69
C THR A 75 -13.70 23.65 -37.53
N LEU A 76 -14.58 23.35 -38.49
CA LEU A 76 -15.35 22.10 -38.51
C LEU A 76 -14.38 20.91 -38.62
N GLY A 77 -14.53 19.94 -37.72
CA GLY A 77 -13.67 18.75 -37.62
C GLY A 77 -12.44 18.92 -36.74
N GLU A 78 -12.27 20.05 -36.06
CA GLU A 78 -11.14 20.29 -35.15
C GLU A 78 -11.38 19.61 -33.79
N ASP A 79 -10.36 18.93 -33.27
CA ASP A 79 -10.39 18.29 -31.97
C ASP A 79 -9.98 19.27 -30.88
N LEU A 80 -10.89 19.50 -29.93
CA LEU A 80 -10.73 20.44 -28.84
C LEU A 80 -10.68 19.73 -27.49
N VAL A 81 -9.85 20.27 -26.61
CA VAL A 81 -9.74 19.84 -25.22
C VAL A 81 -10.23 20.96 -24.32
N PHE A 82 -11.07 20.65 -23.33
CA PHE A 82 -11.71 21.63 -22.45
C PHE A 82 -11.12 21.57 -21.02
N PRO A 83 -10.13 22.40 -20.67
CA PRO A 83 -9.53 22.39 -19.34
C PRO A 83 -10.52 22.67 -18.20
N ALA A 84 -11.47 23.58 -18.43
CA ALA A 84 -12.51 23.96 -17.46
C ALA A 84 -13.54 22.84 -17.20
N LEU A 85 -13.61 21.84 -18.09
CA LEU A 85 -14.49 20.67 -17.97
C LEU A 85 -13.68 19.40 -17.64
N GLY A 86 -12.58 19.53 -16.89
CA GLY A 86 -11.79 18.39 -16.46
C GLY A 86 -11.03 17.69 -17.60
N TRP A 87 -10.59 18.45 -18.60
CA TRP A 87 -9.88 17.95 -19.79
C TRP A 87 -10.73 17.06 -20.70
N ALA A 88 -12.06 17.22 -20.67
CA ALA A 88 -12.95 16.55 -21.61
C ALA A 88 -12.58 16.89 -23.05
N ARG A 89 -12.73 15.92 -23.96
CA ARG A 89 -12.48 16.13 -25.39
C ARG A 89 -13.78 16.22 -26.18
N GLY A 90 -13.71 16.92 -27.29
CA GLY A 90 -14.79 16.90 -28.27
C GLY A 90 -14.37 17.45 -29.62
N THR A 91 -15.11 17.06 -30.64
CA THR A 91 -14.86 17.45 -32.03
C THR A 91 -15.90 18.46 -32.50
N VAL A 92 -15.46 19.52 -33.16
CA VAL A 92 -16.37 20.57 -33.67
C VAL A 92 -17.20 20.03 -34.83
N LYS A 93 -18.50 19.88 -34.64
CA LYS A 93 -19.46 19.47 -35.69
C LYS A 93 -20.01 20.63 -36.51
N ALA A 94 -20.18 21.79 -35.89
CA ALA A 94 -20.74 22.96 -36.56
C ALA A 94 -20.22 24.26 -35.95
N VAL A 95 -20.14 25.30 -36.78
CA VAL A 95 -19.79 26.67 -36.37
C VAL A 95 -20.82 27.61 -36.98
N ARG A 96 -21.48 28.42 -36.15
CA ARG A 96 -22.48 29.42 -36.59
C ARG A 96 -22.20 30.78 -35.97
N ALA A 97 -22.50 31.85 -36.70
CA ALA A 97 -22.40 33.21 -36.14
C ALA A 97 -23.52 33.45 -35.11
N GLY A 98 -23.13 33.93 -33.94
CA GLY A 98 -23.98 34.43 -32.87
C GLY A 98 -23.88 35.95 -32.74
N SER A 99 -24.99 36.60 -32.38
CA SER A 99 -25.00 38.04 -32.13
C SER A 99 -25.78 38.31 -30.85
N ASN A 100 -25.17 39.07 -29.94
CA ASN A 100 -25.81 39.53 -28.72
C ASN A 100 -25.60 41.05 -28.60
N GLN A 101 -26.68 41.79 -28.34
CA GLN A 101 -26.66 43.25 -28.23
C GLN A 101 -25.72 43.78 -27.13
N THR A 102 -25.40 42.96 -26.13
CA THR A 102 -24.56 43.32 -24.97
C THR A 102 -23.10 42.91 -25.14
N VAL A 103 -22.82 41.83 -25.88
CA VAL A 103 -21.48 41.20 -25.97
C VAL A 103 -20.83 41.41 -27.34
N GLY A 104 -21.62 41.74 -28.37
CA GLY A 104 -21.17 41.88 -29.75
C GLY A 104 -21.33 40.59 -30.56
N GLU A 105 -20.54 40.48 -31.63
CA GLU A 105 -20.53 39.31 -32.50
C GLU A 105 -19.58 38.22 -31.97
N PHE A 106 -20.05 36.99 -31.90
CA PHE A 106 -19.27 35.83 -31.48
C PHE A 106 -19.69 34.62 -32.31
N ASP A 107 -18.95 33.53 -32.25
CA ASP A 107 -19.31 32.29 -32.94
C ASP A 107 -19.83 31.26 -31.92
N VAL A 108 -20.78 30.42 -32.32
CA VAL A 108 -21.28 29.31 -31.52
C VAL A 108 -20.82 28.02 -32.17
N LEU A 109 -20.01 27.26 -31.46
CA LEU A 109 -19.55 25.92 -31.82
C LEU A 109 -20.55 24.90 -31.28
N THR A 110 -20.93 23.92 -32.10
CA THR A 110 -21.52 22.67 -31.64
C THR A 110 -20.41 21.63 -31.59
N VAL A 111 -20.15 21.09 -30.41
CA VAL A 111 -19.07 20.13 -30.16
C VAL A 111 -19.69 18.83 -29.68
N GLU A 112 -19.33 17.73 -30.34
CA GLU A 112 -19.65 16.38 -29.89
C GLU A 112 -18.57 15.95 -28.90
N MET A 113 -18.99 15.66 -27.67
CA MET A 113 -18.11 15.25 -26.57
C MET A 113 -17.86 13.73 -26.61
N GLU A 114 -16.84 13.25 -25.90
CA GLU A 114 -16.52 11.81 -25.80
C GLU A 114 -17.68 10.94 -25.29
N ASP A 115 -18.61 11.50 -24.50
CA ASP A 115 -19.83 10.83 -24.01
C ASP A 115 -20.98 10.82 -25.05
N GLN A 116 -20.71 11.20 -26.31
CA GLN A 116 -21.67 11.40 -27.40
C GLN A 116 -22.69 12.51 -27.13
N SER A 117 -22.52 13.32 -26.06
CA SER A 117 -23.35 14.50 -25.84
C SER A 117 -22.94 15.63 -26.76
N GLU A 118 -23.92 16.33 -27.32
CA GLU A 118 -23.68 17.56 -28.07
C GLU A 118 -23.79 18.76 -27.13
N ARG A 119 -22.71 19.54 -27.03
CA ARG A 119 -22.66 20.75 -26.21
C ARG A 119 -22.31 21.95 -27.07
N MET A 120 -22.86 23.11 -26.70
CA MET A 120 -22.61 24.36 -27.40
C MET A 120 -21.61 25.21 -26.64
N PHE A 121 -20.62 25.74 -27.35
CA PHE A 121 -19.55 26.57 -26.81
C PHE A 121 -19.43 27.86 -27.62
N ALA A 122 -18.93 28.94 -27.01
CA ALA A 122 -18.77 30.21 -27.70
C ALA A 122 -17.31 30.44 -28.14
N ALA A 123 -17.10 30.95 -29.34
CA ALA A 123 -15.79 31.27 -29.92
C ALA A 123 -15.75 32.75 -30.31
N ARG A 124 -14.55 33.28 -30.55
CA ARG A 124 -14.34 34.71 -30.87
C ARG A 124 -14.86 35.68 -29.79
N LEU A 125 -14.88 35.25 -28.53
CA LEU A 125 -15.20 36.08 -27.37
C LEU A 125 -13.91 36.55 -26.70
N GLU A 126 -13.46 37.77 -27.01
CA GLU A 126 -12.25 38.36 -26.41
C GLU A 126 -12.38 38.54 -24.90
N ALA A 127 -13.51 39.10 -24.45
CA ALA A 127 -13.79 39.35 -23.04
C ALA A 127 -14.54 38.16 -22.40
N HIS A 128 -13.79 37.16 -21.92
CA HIS A 128 -14.36 36.02 -21.21
C HIS A 128 -13.45 35.58 -20.06
N HIS A 129 -14.03 35.30 -18.89
CA HIS A 129 -13.29 34.89 -17.70
C HIS A 129 -12.37 33.68 -17.94
N LEU A 130 -12.76 32.72 -18.79
CA LEU A 130 -11.94 31.56 -19.15
C LEU A 130 -10.70 31.90 -20.01
N ASN A 131 -10.62 33.07 -20.63
CA ASN A 131 -9.45 33.48 -21.44
C ASN A 131 -8.26 33.90 -20.57
N ASP A 132 -8.55 34.39 -19.37
CA ASP A 132 -7.58 34.95 -18.42
C ASP A 132 -7.41 34.07 -17.18
N MET A 133 -8.13 32.94 -17.08
CA MET A 133 -7.94 32.01 -15.98
C MET A 133 -6.48 31.51 -16.00
N PRO A 134 -5.66 31.87 -14.99
CA PRO A 134 -4.38 31.19 -14.84
C PRO A 134 -4.69 29.71 -14.63
N ILE A 135 -3.94 28.85 -15.33
CA ILE A 135 -3.96 27.41 -15.09
C ILE A 135 -3.70 27.24 -13.59
N VAL A 136 -4.73 26.85 -12.84
CA VAL A 136 -4.65 26.76 -11.39
C VAL A 136 -3.55 25.75 -11.08
N VAL A 137 -2.45 26.24 -10.53
CA VAL A 137 -1.42 25.41 -9.90
C VAL A 137 -2.02 24.95 -8.58
N PRO A 138 -2.17 23.63 -8.34
CA PRO A 138 -2.82 23.16 -7.13
C PRO A 138 -1.97 23.56 -5.92
N GLN A 139 -2.63 24.15 -4.93
CA GLN A 139 -2.06 24.39 -3.61
C GLN A 139 -1.72 23.04 -2.96
N ASN A 140 -0.54 22.99 -2.35
CA ASN A 140 0.25 21.84 -1.89
C ASN A 140 -0.38 20.80 -0.93
N ASN A 141 -1.67 20.85 -0.60
CA ASN A 141 -2.19 20.13 0.58
C ASN A 141 -2.92 18.79 0.30
N ASP A 142 -3.49 18.58 -0.88
CA ASP A 142 -4.26 17.34 -1.20
C ASP A 142 -3.36 16.17 -1.66
N LEU A 143 -2.05 16.42 -1.83
CA LEU A 143 -1.06 15.44 -2.34
C LEU A 143 0.16 15.33 -1.41
N ASN A 144 0.06 15.77 -0.16
CA ASN A 144 1.17 15.66 0.78
C ASN A 144 1.21 14.22 1.36
N PRO A 145 2.22 13.40 1.03
CA PRO A 145 2.29 12.02 1.51
C PRO A 145 2.30 11.92 3.04
N GLU A 146 2.89 12.90 3.73
CA GLU A 146 2.99 12.89 5.19
C GLU A 146 1.62 13.08 5.87
N LEU A 147 0.76 13.93 5.32
CA LEU A 147 -0.59 14.15 5.82
C LEU A 147 -1.46 12.92 5.59
N ILE A 148 -1.38 12.32 4.39
CA ILE A 148 -2.12 11.11 4.03
C ILE A 148 -1.67 9.93 4.90
N LEU A 149 -0.37 9.77 5.14
CA LEU A 149 0.16 8.75 6.03
C LEU A 149 -0.39 8.91 7.46
N LYS A 150 -0.50 10.14 7.95
CA LYS A 150 -0.99 10.42 9.30
C LYS A 150 -2.49 10.17 9.43
N GLU A 151 -3.28 10.50 8.42
CA GLU A 151 -4.75 10.38 8.46
C GLU A 151 -5.24 8.98 8.07
N HIS A 152 -4.57 8.31 7.13
CA HIS A 152 -5.05 7.06 6.51
C HIS A 152 -4.06 5.88 6.63
N GLY A 153 -2.88 6.09 7.22
CA GLY A 153 -1.82 5.08 7.24
C GLY A 153 -2.24 3.75 7.88
N GLU A 154 -2.99 3.78 8.99
CA GLU A 154 -3.43 2.54 9.67
C GLU A 154 -4.42 1.72 8.83
N ALA A 155 -5.35 2.38 8.14
CA ALA A 155 -6.31 1.70 7.28
C ALA A 155 -5.61 1.06 6.07
N ILE A 156 -4.72 1.81 5.42
CA ILE A 156 -3.92 1.34 4.28
C ILE A 156 -3.00 0.20 4.72
N GLN A 157 -2.41 0.28 5.91
CA GLN A 157 -1.56 -0.78 6.45
C GLN A 157 -2.31 -2.11 6.56
N LYS A 158 -3.54 -2.11 7.08
CA LYS A 158 -4.35 -3.34 7.21
C LYS A 158 -4.69 -3.95 5.84
N GLU A 159 -5.08 -3.12 4.88
CA GLU A 159 -5.37 -3.56 3.52
C GLU A 159 -4.12 -4.12 2.82
N LEU A 160 -2.97 -3.48 2.98
CA LEU A 160 -1.69 -3.97 2.44
C LEU A 160 -1.26 -5.29 3.08
N GLU A 161 -1.42 -5.43 4.39
CA GLU A 161 -1.06 -6.65 5.10
C GLU A 161 -1.92 -7.83 4.64
N ALA A 162 -3.22 -7.64 4.49
CA ALA A 162 -4.12 -8.65 3.92
C ALA A 162 -3.75 -9.00 2.45
N ALA A 163 -3.39 -8.00 1.65
CA ALA A 163 -2.99 -8.21 0.26
C ALA A 163 -1.67 -8.99 0.14
N PHE A 164 -0.70 -8.74 1.04
CA PHE A 164 0.57 -9.46 1.07
C PHE A 164 0.44 -10.88 1.60
N GLU A 165 -0.44 -11.12 2.58
CA GLU A 165 -0.74 -12.48 3.06
C GLU A 165 -1.39 -13.36 1.98
N ALA A 166 -2.08 -12.75 1.02
CA ALA A 166 -2.63 -13.46 -0.13
C ALA A 166 -1.60 -13.73 -1.26
N ASP A 167 -0.41 -13.14 -1.19
CA ASP A 167 0.63 -13.26 -2.23
C ASP A 167 1.68 -14.32 -1.86
N GLU A 168 1.77 -15.40 -2.65
CA GLU A 168 2.73 -16.50 -2.41
C GLU A 168 4.19 -16.12 -2.67
N GLY A 169 4.44 -15.00 -3.35
CA GLY A 169 5.77 -14.50 -3.68
C GLY A 169 6.43 -13.73 -2.54
N LEU A 170 5.66 -13.33 -1.53
CA LEU A 170 6.14 -12.62 -0.35
C LEU A 170 6.12 -13.53 0.88
N VAL A 171 7.12 -13.36 1.74
CA VAL A 171 7.18 -14.04 3.05
C VAL A 171 7.26 -13.00 4.16
N LYS A 172 6.63 -13.30 5.28
CA LYS A 172 6.56 -12.47 6.48
C LYS A 172 7.33 -13.11 7.61
N ILE A 173 8.24 -12.37 8.24
CA ILE A 173 9.02 -12.83 9.41
C ILE A 173 9.20 -11.66 10.36
N ALA A 174 8.86 -11.84 11.63
CA ALA A 174 8.98 -10.80 12.67
C ALA A 174 8.37 -9.43 12.25
N GLY A 175 7.24 -9.46 11.53
CA GLY A 175 6.54 -8.26 11.05
C GLY A 175 7.19 -7.55 9.86
N ARG A 176 8.19 -8.17 9.21
CA ARG A 176 8.83 -7.68 7.98
C ARG A 176 8.50 -8.58 6.80
N TRP A 177 8.31 -7.96 5.65
CA TRP A 177 8.00 -8.61 4.39
C TRP A 177 9.21 -8.62 3.45
N PHE A 178 9.37 -9.72 2.73
CA PHE A 178 10.47 -9.88 1.78
C PHE A 178 10.13 -10.82 0.63
N PRO A 179 10.73 -10.65 -0.58
CA PRO A 179 10.50 -11.54 -1.71
C PRO A 179 11.11 -12.91 -1.47
N ARG A 180 10.29 -13.96 -1.61
CA ARG A 180 10.71 -15.36 -1.47
C ARG A 180 11.82 -15.74 -2.46
N ALA A 181 11.78 -15.18 -3.67
CA ALA A 181 12.74 -15.46 -4.73
C ALA A 181 14.18 -15.02 -4.41
N LEU A 182 14.38 -14.14 -3.42
CA LEU A 182 15.69 -13.68 -3.00
C LEU A 182 16.25 -14.49 -1.83
N LEU A 183 15.46 -15.34 -1.18
CA LEU A 183 15.93 -16.11 -0.02
C LEU A 183 17.10 -17.01 -0.38
N VAL A 184 18.08 -17.05 0.52
CA VAL A 184 19.19 -18.00 0.46
C VAL A 184 18.69 -19.36 0.92
N ASP A 185 19.02 -20.40 0.16
CA ASP A 185 18.72 -21.77 0.57
C ASP A 185 19.51 -22.13 1.83
N ILE A 186 18.79 -22.37 2.92
CA ILE A 186 19.37 -22.86 4.18
C ILE A 186 19.17 -24.37 4.25
N TYR A 187 20.28 -25.11 4.35
CA TYR A 187 20.27 -26.56 4.40
C TYR A 187 20.30 -27.09 5.85
N GLN A 188 19.93 -28.36 6.02
CA GLN A 188 19.95 -29.04 7.32
C GLN A 188 21.30 -28.91 8.07
N GLY A 189 22.42 -28.91 7.35
CA GLY A 189 23.75 -28.75 7.95
C GLY A 189 23.92 -27.40 8.66
N GLN A 190 23.41 -26.31 8.07
CA GLN A 190 23.46 -24.97 8.65
C GLN A 190 22.52 -24.85 9.85
N LEU A 191 21.34 -25.48 9.80
CA LEU A 191 20.44 -25.57 10.96
C LEU A 191 21.08 -26.35 12.11
N ASN A 192 21.82 -27.42 11.84
CA ASN A 192 22.53 -28.17 12.87
C ASN A 192 23.67 -27.36 13.49
N LEU A 193 24.34 -26.49 12.72
CA LEU A 193 25.31 -25.53 13.25
C LEU A 193 24.64 -24.50 14.15
N ALA A 194 23.50 -23.93 13.73
CA ALA A 194 22.71 -23.03 14.56
C ALA A 194 22.29 -23.67 15.88
N GLU A 195 21.83 -24.93 15.85
CA GLU A 195 21.51 -25.71 17.05
C GLU A 195 22.74 -25.86 17.96
N ALA A 196 23.91 -26.20 17.41
CA ALA A 196 25.13 -26.36 18.21
C ALA A 196 25.54 -25.05 18.90
N VAL A 197 25.43 -23.91 18.21
CA VAL A 197 25.72 -22.58 18.78
C VAL A 197 24.75 -22.25 19.92
N LEU A 198 23.45 -22.49 19.72
CA LEU A 198 22.45 -22.28 20.77
C LEU A 198 22.62 -23.25 21.94
N ASP A 199 23.02 -24.49 21.71
CA ASP A 199 23.29 -25.45 22.79
C ASP A 199 24.48 -25.02 23.65
N MET A 200 25.52 -24.46 23.03
CA MET A 200 26.67 -23.87 23.73
C MET A 200 26.30 -22.66 24.59
N SER A 201 25.24 -21.93 24.22
CA SER A 201 24.72 -20.78 24.99
C SER A 201 23.90 -21.21 26.23
N GLY A 202 23.57 -22.50 26.37
CA GLY A 202 22.94 -23.03 27.58
C GLY A 202 21.54 -22.48 27.86
N GLY A 203 20.81 -22.07 26.83
CA GLY A 203 19.45 -21.54 26.93
C GLY A 203 19.35 -20.01 26.96
N GLU A 204 20.47 -19.29 26.81
CA GLU A 204 20.45 -17.85 26.57
C GLU A 204 20.00 -17.57 25.12
N PRO A 205 18.94 -16.78 24.88
CA PRO A 205 18.48 -16.51 23.52
C PRO A 205 19.51 -15.69 22.75
N LEU A 206 19.82 -16.10 21.52
CA LEU A 206 20.79 -15.42 20.67
C LEU A 206 20.13 -14.72 19.48
N PRO A 207 20.61 -13.53 19.09
CA PRO A 207 20.20 -12.91 17.86
C PRO A 207 20.77 -13.67 16.66
N THR A 208 20.06 -13.63 15.54
CA THR A 208 20.44 -14.31 14.29
C THR A 208 21.81 -13.87 13.79
N ALA A 209 22.15 -12.59 13.95
CA ALA A 209 23.49 -12.07 13.63
C ALA A 209 24.63 -12.72 14.44
N ALA A 210 24.36 -13.29 15.62
CA ALA A 210 25.35 -14.07 16.36
C ALA A 210 25.50 -15.47 15.76
N LEU A 211 24.40 -16.14 15.41
CA LEU A 211 24.39 -17.47 14.78
C LEU A 211 25.12 -17.46 13.43
N LEU A 212 24.95 -16.40 12.64
CA LEU A 212 25.57 -16.23 11.33
C LEU A 212 27.11 -16.20 11.34
N LYS A 213 27.76 -15.96 12.48
CA LYS A 213 29.23 -15.93 12.56
C LYS A 213 29.85 -17.32 12.40
N ASP A 214 29.12 -18.33 12.86
CA ASP A 214 29.58 -19.72 12.91
C ASP A 214 28.91 -20.57 11.80
N ILE A 215 27.94 -20.01 11.08
CA ILE A 215 27.28 -20.64 9.94
C ILE A 215 27.96 -20.17 8.65
N GLU A 216 28.52 -21.11 7.89
CA GLU A 216 29.04 -20.80 6.55
C GLU A 216 27.88 -20.59 5.56
N LEU A 217 27.70 -19.33 5.13
CA LEU A 217 26.82 -18.96 4.03
C LEU A 217 27.62 -18.69 2.74
N PRO A 218 26.98 -18.80 1.55
CA PRO A 218 27.61 -18.43 0.29
C PRO A 218 28.22 -17.03 0.34
N ALA A 219 29.47 -16.89 -0.12
CA ALA A 219 30.17 -15.61 -0.08
C ALA A 219 29.57 -14.61 -1.09
N GLY A 220 29.30 -13.38 -0.66
CA GLY A 220 28.80 -12.28 -1.51
C GLY A 220 27.35 -11.87 -1.26
N GLU A 221 26.65 -12.59 -0.38
CA GLU A 221 25.27 -12.31 0.02
C GLU A 221 25.17 -11.03 0.88
N ASN A 222 24.10 -10.27 0.71
CA ASN A 222 23.78 -9.14 1.58
C ASN A 222 23.55 -9.67 3.02
N PRO A 223 24.22 -9.13 4.07
CA PRO A 223 24.10 -9.67 5.42
C PRO A 223 22.66 -9.65 5.96
N LYS A 224 21.83 -8.70 5.52
CA LYS A 224 20.41 -8.64 5.88
C LYS A 224 19.60 -9.75 5.23
N LEU A 225 20.00 -10.17 4.03
CA LEU A 225 19.38 -11.25 3.29
C LEU A 225 19.69 -12.60 3.95
N ALA A 226 20.96 -12.80 4.30
CA ALA A 226 21.42 -13.94 5.09
C ALA A 226 20.66 -14.06 6.42
N GLU A 227 20.51 -12.97 7.15
CA GLU A 227 19.79 -12.92 8.42
C GLU A 227 18.31 -13.27 8.25
N PHE A 228 17.65 -12.66 7.27
CA PHE A 228 16.25 -12.92 6.99
C PHE A 228 16.00 -14.37 6.54
N SER A 229 16.87 -14.92 5.70
CA SER A 229 16.78 -16.31 5.22
C SER A 229 17.01 -17.32 6.34
N LEU A 230 17.96 -17.04 7.24
CA LEU A 230 18.17 -17.89 8.42
C LEU A 230 16.98 -17.83 9.36
N ASN A 231 16.41 -16.66 9.63
CA ASN A 231 15.19 -16.56 10.45
C ASN A 231 14.05 -17.40 9.86
N TYR A 232 13.86 -17.34 8.55
CA TYR A 232 12.82 -18.11 7.86
C TYR A 232 13.00 -19.62 8.08
N ALA A 233 14.24 -20.09 7.94
CA ALA A 233 14.56 -21.50 8.09
C ALA A 233 14.45 -21.98 9.54
N LEU A 234 14.79 -21.13 10.52
CA LEU A 234 14.65 -21.44 11.95
C LEU A 234 13.17 -21.45 12.38
N GLU A 235 12.36 -20.51 11.89
CA GLU A 235 10.92 -20.45 12.17
C GLU A 235 10.18 -21.69 11.65
N ALA A 236 10.64 -22.25 10.53
CA ALA A 236 10.07 -23.46 9.93
C ALA A 236 10.51 -24.77 10.62
N ASP A 237 11.48 -24.74 11.54
CA ASP A 237 12.04 -25.93 12.19
C ASP A 237 11.64 -25.99 13.68
N ASP A 238 10.95 -27.08 14.05
CA ASP A 238 10.36 -27.28 15.37
C ASP A 238 11.34 -27.27 16.56
N ARG A 239 12.65 -27.36 16.31
CA ARG A 239 13.67 -27.33 17.37
C ARG A 239 13.87 -25.94 17.95
N PHE A 240 13.61 -24.90 17.16
CA PHE A 240 13.88 -23.52 17.49
C PHE A 240 12.61 -22.81 17.93
N ASP A 241 12.79 -21.81 18.78
CA ASP A 241 11.70 -20.94 19.23
C ASP A 241 12.14 -19.48 19.19
N GLU A 242 11.26 -18.63 18.69
CA GLU A 242 11.45 -17.18 18.63
C GLU A 242 10.94 -16.57 19.93
N VAL A 243 11.85 -16.02 20.74
CA VAL A 243 11.58 -15.52 22.10
C VAL A 243 11.94 -14.05 22.25
N GLY A 244 12.09 -13.34 21.14
CA GLY A 244 12.46 -11.93 21.08
C GLY A 244 11.28 -11.00 21.41
N PRO A 245 11.56 -9.81 21.97
CA PRO A 245 10.55 -8.76 22.10
C PRO A 245 10.20 -8.17 20.73
N ALA A 246 9.03 -7.53 20.63
CA ALA A 246 8.55 -6.93 19.38
C ALA A 246 9.63 -6.11 18.63
N GLY A 247 9.97 -6.55 17.42
CA GLY A 247 10.97 -5.92 16.55
C GLY A 247 12.40 -6.42 16.72
N GLN A 248 12.66 -7.37 17.61
CA GLN A 248 13.92 -8.08 17.75
C GLN A 248 13.66 -9.57 17.61
N VAL A 249 14.51 -10.27 16.86
CA VAL A 249 14.42 -11.72 16.70
C VAL A 249 15.50 -12.36 17.57
N LEU A 250 15.09 -13.16 18.54
CA LEU A 250 15.99 -13.94 19.38
C LEU A 250 15.58 -15.40 19.32
N TRP A 251 16.55 -16.27 19.12
CA TRP A 251 16.32 -17.70 18.99
C TRP A 251 16.78 -18.45 20.23
N CYS A 252 15.97 -19.41 20.67
CA CYS A 252 16.33 -20.39 21.68
C CYS A 252 16.02 -21.81 21.17
N LEU A 253 16.58 -22.82 21.82
CA LEU A 253 16.16 -24.21 21.60
C LEU A 253 15.01 -24.55 22.53
N ARG A 254 13.92 -25.12 21.97
CA ARG A 254 12.75 -25.53 22.76
C ARG A 254 13.11 -26.45 23.93
N ARG A 255 14.08 -27.33 23.73
CA ARG A 255 14.55 -28.26 24.79
C ARG A 255 15.26 -27.58 25.96
N LEU A 256 15.78 -26.37 25.76
CA LEU A 256 16.49 -25.58 26.77
C LEU A 256 15.61 -24.51 27.40
N GLU A 257 14.35 -24.40 26.98
CA GLU A 257 13.40 -23.50 27.62
C GLU A 257 13.19 -23.84 29.10
N PRO A 258 12.89 -22.85 29.95
CA PRO A 258 12.51 -23.10 31.33
C PRO A 258 11.28 -24.02 31.42
N ASP A 259 11.23 -24.87 32.44
CA ASP A 259 10.14 -25.83 32.63
C ASP A 259 8.76 -25.18 32.68
N TYR A 260 8.66 -23.96 33.22
CA TYR A 260 7.40 -23.22 33.34
C TYR A 260 6.91 -22.57 32.04
N VAL A 261 7.74 -22.56 30.99
CA VAL A 261 7.33 -22.19 29.61
C VAL A 261 6.80 -23.42 28.90
N ARG A 262 7.42 -24.58 29.13
CA ARG A 262 7.03 -25.87 28.55
C ARG A 262 5.78 -26.48 29.19
N GLU A 263 5.62 -26.29 30.50
CA GLU A 263 4.50 -26.80 31.27
C GLU A 263 3.80 -25.69 32.04
N VAL A 264 2.46 -25.74 32.06
CA VAL A 264 1.66 -24.85 32.92
C VAL A 264 2.06 -25.08 34.38
N PRO A 265 2.55 -24.05 35.09
CA PRO A 265 2.94 -24.16 36.49
C PRO A 265 1.78 -24.65 37.36
N PRO A 266 2.02 -25.46 38.41
CA PRO A 266 0.95 -25.96 39.28
C PRO A 266 -0.04 -24.90 39.80
N PRO A 267 0.37 -23.66 40.16
CA PRO A 267 -0.56 -22.61 40.57
C PRO A 267 -1.48 -22.09 39.45
N LEU A 268 -1.10 -22.26 38.19
CA LEU A 268 -1.85 -21.82 37.00
C LEU A 268 -2.65 -22.97 36.37
N ARG A 269 -2.46 -24.21 36.82
CA ARG A 269 -3.29 -25.33 36.39
C ARG A 269 -4.70 -25.10 36.92
N TYR A 270 -5.66 -24.95 36.02
CA TYR A 270 -7.07 -24.87 36.40
C TYR A 270 -7.45 -26.12 37.17
N VAL A 271 -7.94 -25.91 38.40
CA VAL A 271 -8.56 -26.95 39.21
C VAL A 271 -10.04 -26.62 39.21
N GLU A 272 -10.83 -27.47 38.54
CA GLU A 272 -12.26 -27.31 38.49
C GLU A 272 -12.84 -27.32 39.92
N VAL A 273 -13.59 -26.27 40.24
CA VAL A 273 -14.31 -26.19 41.50
C VAL A 273 -15.67 -26.83 41.28
N GLU A 274 -15.89 -27.97 41.93
CA GLU A 274 -17.21 -28.60 41.96
C GLU A 274 -18.23 -27.58 42.47
N HIS A 275 -19.22 -27.28 41.64
CA HIS A 275 -20.30 -26.39 41.97
C HIS A 275 -21.63 -27.00 41.53
N ASP A 276 -22.67 -26.77 42.32
CA ASP A 276 -24.01 -27.24 41.99
C ASP A 276 -24.59 -26.38 40.87
N ARG A 277 -24.70 -27.00 39.69
CA ARG A 277 -25.19 -26.36 38.46
C ARG A 277 -26.66 -25.97 38.55
N ASP A 278 -27.42 -26.51 39.49
CA ASP A 278 -28.83 -26.15 39.71
C ASP A 278 -29.00 -24.80 40.41
N VAL A 279 -27.93 -24.27 41.02
CA VAL A 279 -27.91 -22.95 41.65
C VAL A 279 -27.68 -21.83 40.63
N LEU A 280 -27.19 -22.16 39.43
CA LEU A 280 -26.98 -21.19 38.35
C LEU A 280 -28.31 -20.73 37.75
N THR A 281 -28.49 -19.40 37.66
CA THR A 281 -29.63 -18.83 36.95
C THR A 281 -29.55 -19.09 35.45
N SER A 282 -30.68 -19.02 34.74
CA SER A 282 -30.75 -19.21 33.28
C SER A 282 -29.81 -18.25 32.53
N ALA A 283 -29.63 -17.02 33.03
CA ALA A 283 -28.72 -16.04 32.45
C ALA A 283 -27.24 -16.46 32.61
N MET A 284 -26.87 -17.03 33.76
CA MET A 284 -25.49 -17.51 34.03
C MET A 284 -25.16 -18.73 33.18
N LYS A 285 -26.12 -19.65 32.99
CA LYS A 285 -25.96 -20.82 32.10
C LYS A 285 -25.76 -20.42 30.64
N ASN A 286 -26.48 -19.39 30.17
CA ASN A 286 -26.27 -18.86 28.83
C ASN A 286 -24.90 -18.19 28.65
N LEU A 287 -24.38 -17.57 29.71
CA LEU A 287 -23.06 -16.93 29.67
C LEU A 287 -21.92 -17.95 29.65
N GLU A 288 -22.05 -19.03 30.43
CA GLU A 288 -21.16 -20.20 30.40
C GLU A 288 -21.07 -20.79 28.98
N ALA A 289 -22.23 -21.02 28.33
CA ALA A 289 -22.28 -21.56 26.97
C ALA A 289 -21.68 -20.63 25.90
N GLN A 290 -21.55 -19.33 26.16
CA GLN A 290 -20.90 -18.37 25.26
C GLN A 290 -19.38 -18.32 25.42
N LEU A 291 -18.84 -18.80 26.53
CA LEU A 291 -17.41 -18.80 26.85
C LEU A 291 -16.73 -20.14 26.50
N GLU A 292 -17.50 -21.18 26.20
CA GLU A 292 -16.98 -22.48 25.73
C GLU A 292 -16.70 -22.54 24.21
N ASP A 293 -17.04 -21.50 23.45
CA ASP A 293 -16.66 -21.27 22.02
C ASP A 293 -15.40 -20.39 21.93
#